data_AF-A0A4R0KR71-F1
#
_entry.id   AF-A0A4R0KR71-F1
#
_cell.length_a   1.000
_cell.length_b   1.000
_cell.length_c   1.000
_cell.angle_alpha   90.00
_cell.angle_beta   90.00
_cell.angle_gamma   90.00
#
_symmetry.space_group_name_H-M   'P 1'
#
loop_
_entity.id
_entity.type
_entity.pdbx_description
1 polymer ?
#
loop_
_entity_poly.entity_id
_entity_poly.type
_entity_poly.pdbx_seq_one_letter_code
_entity_poly.pdbx_strand_id
1 'polypeptide(L)'
;MGFPPGDGTDRPRSDDPETAALREQATGILAEYHQIELAEAGMLLIVLAEYLDCSVDALAAEVLRTAVARDEPPQSGDFSPERSGTAE
;
A
#
# COMPACT_ATOMS: atom_id res chain seq x y z
N MET A 1 -6.30 40.68 23.51
CA MET A 1 -5.27 39.63 23.57
C MET A 1 -5.49 38.73 22.38
N GLY A 2 -4.57 38.75 21.42
CA GLY A 2 -4.68 38.00 20.17
C GLY A 2 -4.16 36.58 20.34
N PHE A 3 -4.91 35.62 19.81
CA PHE A 3 -4.43 34.24 19.61
C PHE A 3 -3.21 34.29 18.68
N PRO A 4 -2.12 33.54 18.93
CA PRO A 4 -1.15 33.32 17.87
C PRO A 4 -1.89 32.63 16.71
N PRO A 5 -1.74 33.08 15.45
CA PRO A 5 -2.21 32.27 14.35
C PRO A 5 -1.47 30.94 14.47
N GLY A 6 -2.25 29.86 14.59
CA GLY A 6 -1.71 28.52 14.48
C GLY A 6 -0.85 28.50 13.24
N ASP A 7 0.42 28.18 13.44
CA ASP A 7 1.41 27.88 12.42
C ASP A 7 0.89 26.63 11.71
N GLY A 8 -0.13 26.84 10.86
CA GLY A 8 -0.58 25.89 9.89
C GLY A 8 0.66 25.63 9.07
N THR A 9 1.21 24.44 9.26
CA THR A 9 2.39 23.95 8.58
C THR A 9 2.05 23.87 7.09
N ASP A 10 2.05 25.01 6.42
CA ASP A 10 2.18 25.16 4.98
C ASP A 10 3.60 24.71 4.66
N ARG A 11 3.79 23.39 4.62
CA ARG A 11 4.95 22.83 3.95
C ARG A 11 4.59 22.79 2.48
N PRO A 12 5.25 23.57 1.60
CA PRO A 12 5.24 23.25 0.19
C PRO A 12 5.92 21.89 0.08
N ARG A 13 5.12 20.82 -0.05
CA ARG A 13 5.61 19.48 -0.31
C ARG A 13 6.18 19.55 -1.72
N SER A 14 7.48 19.78 -1.84
CA SER A 14 8.19 19.49 -3.09
C SER A 14 7.80 18.07 -3.46
N ASP A 15 7.01 17.93 -4.52
CA ASP A 15 6.72 16.64 -5.15
C ASP A 15 8.06 16.12 -5.67
N ASP A 16 8.74 15.38 -4.80
CA ASP A 16 9.91 14.62 -5.22
C ASP A 16 9.41 13.63 -6.29
N PRO A 17 10.01 13.61 -7.49
CA PRO A 17 9.53 12.78 -8.60
C PRO A 17 9.52 11.29 -8.23
N GLU A 18 10.39 10.86 -7.31
CA GLU A 18 10.40 9.49 -6.80
C GLU A 18 9.14 9.18 -5.98
N THR A 19 8.69 10.12 -5.14
CA THR A 19 7.45 9.97 -4.36
C THR A 19 6.19 10.05 -5.23
N ALA A 20 6.22 10.78 -6.34
CA ALA A 20 5.14 10.78 -7.33
C ALA A 20 5.01 9.41 -8.02
N ALA A 21 6.12 8.82 -8.44
CA ALA A 21 6.14 7.50 -9.09
C ALA A 21 5.61 6.39 -8.15
N LEU A 22 5.96 6.43 -6.87
CA LEU A 22 5.45 5.47 -5.87
C LEU A 22 3.93 5.56 -5.71
N ARG A 23 3.38 6.78 -5.67
CA ARG A 23 1.93 7.00 -5.58
C ARG A 23 1.20 6.51 -6.82
N GLU A 24 1.76 6.74 -8.01
CA GLU A 24 1.20 6.25 -9.27
C GLU A 24 1.13 4.72 -9.30
N GLN A 25 2.23 4.04 -8.92
CA GLN A 25 2.27 2.57 -8.86
C GLN A 25 1.27 2.01 -7.84
N ALA A 26 1.21 2.58 -6.63
CA ALA A 26 0.25 2.17 -5.61
C ALA A 26 -1.20 2.38 -6.08
N THR A 27 -1.47 3.45 -6.82
CA THR A 27 -2.79 3.74 -7.41
C THR A 27 -3.16 2.68 -8.45
N GLY A 28 -2.24 2.29 -9.32
CA GLY A 28 -2.47 1.20 -10.30
C GLY A 28 -2.83 -0.13 -9.63
N ILE A 29 -2.08 -0.50 -8.59
CA ILE A 29 -2.35 -1.72 -7.80
C ILE A 29 -3.74 -1.68 -7.17
N LEU A 30 -4.13 -0.55 -6.57
CA LEU A 30 -5.46 -0.41 -5.98
C LEU A 30 -6.57 -0.49 -7.04
N ALA A 31 -6.37 0.13 -8.21
CA ALA A 31 -7.31 0.05 -9.32
C ALA A 31 -7.50 -1.40 -9.78
N GLU A 32 -6.41 -2.15 -9.95
CA GLU A 32 -6.45 -3.56 -10.33
C GLU A 32 -7.10 -4.45 -9.27
N TYR A 33 -6.73 -4.31 -8.00
CA TYR A 33 -7.28 -5.15 -6.94
C TYR A 33 -8.75 -4.89 -6.65
N HIS A 34 -9.19 -3.63 -6.73
CA HIS A 34 -10.57 -3.26 -6.44
C HIS A 34 -11.46 -3.20 -7.67
N GLN A 35 -10.89 -3.36 -8.88
CA GLN A 35 -11.60 -3.26 -10.16
C GLN A 35 -12.35 -1.92 -10.28
N ILE A 36 -11.63 -0.83 -9.96
CA ILE A 36 -12.13 0.55 -10.00
C ILE A 36 -11.29 1.39 -10.95
N GLU A 37 -11.79 2.57 -11.31
CA GLU A 37 -11.06 3.49 -12.20
C GLU A 37 -9.81 4.05 -11.50
N LEU A 38 -8.77 4.38 -12.27
CA LEU A 38 -7.53 4.96 -11.74
C LEU A 38 -7.77 6.24 -10.92
N ALA A 39 -8.73 7.07 -11.35
CA ALA A 39 -9.11 8.28 -10.61
C ALA A 39 -9.75 7.96 -9.25
N GLU A 40 -10.57 6.91 -9.19
CA GLU A 40 -11.21 6.45 -7.94
C GLU A 40 -10.17 5.81 -7.01
N ALA A 41 -9.23 5.04 -7.55
CA ALA A 41 -8.11 4.48 -6.79
C ALA A 41 -7.20 5.56 -6.20
N GLY A 42 -6.94 6.64 -6.96
CA GLY A 42 -6.18 7.79 -6.47
C GLY A 42 -6.89 8.49 -5.31
N MET A 43 -8.20 8.66 -5.40
CA MET A 43 -9.02 9.20 -4.31
C MET A 43 -9.03 8.28 -3.10
N LEU A 44 -9.16 6.96 -3.33
CA LEU A 44 -9.13 5.95 -2.27
C LEU A 44 -7.82 6.01 -1.48
N LEU A 45 -6.68 6.13 -2.16
CA LEU A 45 -5.37 6.23 -1.51
C LEU A 45 -5.29 7.48 -0.60
N ILE A 46 -5.83 8.62 -1.03
CA ILE A 46 -5.84 9.85 -0.24
C ILE A 46 -6.76 9.70 0.98
N VAL A 47 -7.99 9.22 0.77
CA VAL A 47 -8.99 9.04 1.84
C VAL A 47 -8.51 8.05 2.89
N LEU A 48 -7.87 6.95 2.48
CA LEU A 48 -7.31 5.97 3.40
C LEU A 48 -6.14 6.55 4.21
N ALA A 49 -5.28 7.37 3.60
CA ALA A 49 -4.18 8.00 4.32
C ALA A 49 -4.69 8.97 5.39
N GLU A 50 -5.72 9.75 5.08
CA GLU A 50 -6.39 10.63 6.05
C GLU A 50 -7.07 9.82 7.17
N TYR A 51 -7.81 8.77 6.82
CA TYR A 51 -8.48 7.90 7.79
C TYR A 51 -7.50 7.22 8.77
N LEU A 52 -6.32 6.85 8.27
CA LEU A 52 -5.26 6.20 9.05
C LEU A 52 -4.31 7.19 9.74
N ASP A 53 -4.54 8.50 9.61
CA ASP A 53 -3.67 9.57 10.11
C ASP A 53 -2.20 9.38 9.70
N CYS A 54 -1.99 9.03 8.43
CA CYS A 54 -0.67 8.78 7.87
C CYS A 54 -0.44 9.56 6.57
N SER A 55 0.82 9.62 6.12
CA SER A 55 1.13 10.29 4.86
C SER A 55 0.76 9.41 3.67
N VAL A 56 0.26 10.03 2.59
CA VAL A 56 -0.05 9.33 1.33
C VAL A 56 1.14 8.52 0.81
N ASP A 57 2.35 9.05 0.93
CA ASP A 57 3.58 8.35 0.52
C ASP A 57 3.85 7.11 1.38
N ALA A 58 3.63 7.19 2.70
CA ALA A 58 3.79 6.05 3.59
C ALA A 58 2.76 4.95 3.28
N LEU A 59 1.52 5.35 2.99
CA LEU A 59 0.48 4.41 2.58
C LEU A 59 0.79 3.78 1.22
N ALA A 60 1.26 4.56 0.24
CA ALA A 60 1.67 4.05 -1.06
C ALA A 60 2.77 2.99 -0.95
N ALA A 61 3.77 3.23 -0.10
CA ALA A 61 4.82 2.25 0.18
C ALA A 61 4.30 0.98 0.89
N GLU A 62 3.30 1.08 1.76
CA GLU A 62 2.65 -0.06 2.40
C GLU A 62 1.82 -0.89 1.40
N VAL A 63 1.09 -0.23 0.51
CA VAL A 63 0.33 -0.89 -0.58
C VAL A 63 1.27 -1.70 -1.46
N LEU A 64 2.40 -1.11 -1.88
CA LEU A 64 3.40 -1.80 -2.70
C LEU A 64 3.99 -3.01 -1.97
N ARG A 65 4.37 -2.86 -0.69
CA ARG A 65 4.88 -3.99 0.12
C ARG A 65 3.85 -5.12 0.25
N THR A 66 2.58 -4.77 0.47
CA THR A 66 1.50 -5.75 0.60
C THR A 66 1.25 -6.47 -0.72
N ALA A 67 1.32 -5.76 -1.85
CA ALA A 67 1.16 -6.36 -3.17
C ALA A 67 2.27 -7.38 -3.46
N VAL A 68 3.53 -7.04 -3.18
CA VAL A 68 4.68 -7.95 -3.31
C VAL A 68 4.50 -9.21 -2.45
N ALA A 69 4.07 -9.05 -1.19
CA ALA A 69 3.84 -10.18 -0.29
C ALA A 69 2.70 -11.11 -0.74
N ARG A 70 1.74 -10.61 -1.55
CA ARG A 70 0.64 -11.41 -2.11
C ARG A 70 1.00 -12.14 -3.39
N ASP A 71 1.94 -11.60 -4.16
CA ASP A 71 2.43 -12.19 -5.41
C ASP A 71 3.39 -13.37 -5.14
N GLU A 72 3.89 -13.49 -3.91
CA GLU A 72 4.68 -14.66 -3.51
C GLU A 72 3.80 -15.93 -3.61
N PRO A 73 4.17 -16.93 -4.44
CA PRO A 73 3.41 -18.16 -4.53
C PRO A 73 3.35 -18.81 -3.15
N PRO A 74 2.21 -19.42 -2.74
CA PRO A 74 2.15 -20.14 -1.49
C PRO A 74 3.32 -21.10 -1.48
N GLN A 75 4.25 -20.92 -0.53
CA GLN A 75 5.42 -21.77 -0.41
C GLN A 75 4.91 -23.19 -0.44
N SER A 76 5.28 -23.90 -1.51
CA SER A 76 5.08 -25.33 -1.66
C SER A 76 5.94 -25.99 -0.60
N GLY A 77 5.46 -25.94 0.64
CA GLY A 77 5.84 -26.84 1.69
C GLY A 77 5.31 -28.19 1.25
N ASP A 78 6.13 -28.87 0.45
CA ASP A 78 6.12 -30.32 0.30
C ASP A 78 6.28 -30.92 1.71
N PHE A 79 5.18 -30.93 2.45
CA PHE A 79 5.03 -31.86 3.55
C PHE A 79 4.39 -33.09 2.92
N SER A 80 5.20 -33.85 2.20
CA SER A 80 4.90 -35.25 1.90
C SER A 80 4.68 -35.97 3.23
N PRO A 81 3.45 -36.33 3.63
CA PRO A 81 3.31 -37.33 4.67
C PRO A 81 3.61 -38.65 3.97
N GLU A 82 4.83 -39.17 4.11
CA GLU A 82 5.11 -40.55 3.73
C GLU A 82 4.13 -41.46 4.47
N ARG A 83 3.04 -41.80 3.79
CA ARG A 83 2.08 -42.80 4.23
C ARG A 83 2.79 -44.15 4.14
N SER A 84 2.89 -44.80 5.29
CA SER A 84 2.65 -46.24 5.44
C SER A 84 3.36 -47.14 4.42
N GLY A 85 4.62 -47.47 4.70
CA GLY A 85 5.26 -48.67 4.19
C GLY A 85 5.01 -49.85 5.14
N THR A 86 4.05 -50.70 4.81
CA THR A 86 3.96 -52.09 5.29
C THR A 86 5.12 -52.91 4.73
N ALA A 87 5.95 -53.47 5.61
CA ALA A 87 6.77 -54.68 5.47
C ALA A 87 7.21 -55.03 6.91
N GLU A 88 7.05 -56.22 7.49
CA GLU A 88 6.88 -57.59 6.99
C GLU A 88 6.20 -58.41 8.11
#